data_AF-A0A2G4JG28-F1
#
_entry.id   AF-A0A2G4JG28-F1
#
_cell.length_a   1.000
_cell.length_b   1.000
_cell.length_c   1.000
_cell.angle_alpha   90.00
_cell.angle_beta   90.00
_cell.angle_gamma   90.00
#
_symmetry.space_group_name_H-M   'P 1'
#
loop_
_entity.id
_entity.type
_entity.pdbx_description
1 polymer ?
#
loop_
_entity_poly.entity_id
_entity_poly.type
_entity_poly.pdbx_seq_one_letter_code
_entity_poly.pdbx_strand_id
1 'polypeptide(L)'
;MKPTVATIAAILLVGSITPFVNAEGVPAWVKNNAGWWADGTISESEFIQGIQFLIKDGIIVIPPTTVSAEKSQSVPPWVKNNAGWWADGTITDTQFINGIQHLIKTGVISLSTSESKSPESAPKTTSQSKSPESAPKTTSDGSRLAGLQADLDKCKDIFQSYARYTCVDKAKLKITEYEYEQKSTQYVVGSATYYFPGAEFEISPTGQALLTIKMLVKNTGSTNNVSLFCTGPTICNYDVWNGKDVFHYSTNDFTNGNIVLTPGNAREFTMLFGPMIPIPGSTKFIYDPAKDYVFRISEPWGSATIPLNLQ
;
A
#
# COMPACT_ATOMS: atom_id res chain seq x y z
N MET A 1 -5.42 73.17 34.66
CA MET A 1 -4.54 72.72 33.56
C MET A 1 -3.76 71.51 34.06
N LYS A 2 -3.99 70.32 33.47
CA LYS A 2 -3.19 69.11 33.73
C LYS A 2 -2.36 68.83 32.48
N PRO A 3 -1.10 68.39 32.62
CA PRO A 3 -0.56 67.45 31.67
C PRO A 3 -0.16 66.13 32.35
N THR A 4 -0.63 65.10 31.69
CA THR A 4 -0.40 63.66 31.75
C THR A 4 1.07 63.23 31.91
N VAL A 5 1.30 62.30 32.83
CA VAL A 5 2.48 61.43 32.89
C VAL A 5 2.27 60.28 31.90
N ALA A 6 3.14 60.17 30.90
CA ALA A 6 3.14 59.06 29.93
C ALA A 6 4.03 57.93 30.48
N THR A 7 3.41 56.84 30.91
CA THR A 7 4.08 55.61 31.34
C THR A 7 4.44 54.79 30.09
N ILE A 8 5.73 54.65 29.80
CA ILE A 8 6.22 53.79 28.71
C ILE A 8 6.24 52.35 29.23
N ALA A 9 5.23 51.57 28.84
CA ALA A 9 5.24 50.12 29.03
C ALA A 9 6.07 49.49 27.90
N ALA A 10 7.28 49.05 28.22
CA ALA A 10 8.09 48.21 27.33
C ALA A 10 7.48 46.80 27.29
N ILE A 11 6.67 46.53 26.27
CA ILE A 11 6.14 45.20 25.98
C ILE A 11 7.29 44.38 25.35
N LEU A 12 7.92 43.53 26.16
CA LEU A 12 8.76 42.43 25.69
C LEU A 12 7.86 41.40 24.99
N LEU A 13 7.67 41.55 23.68
CA LEU A 13 7.18 40.46 22.84
C LEU A 13 8.26 39.38 22.80
N VAL A 14 8.13 38.40 23.70
CA VAL A 14 8.72 37.07 23.49
C VAL A 14 7.94 36.47 22.33
N GLY A 15 8.48 36.62 21.12
CA GLY A 15 8.00 35.92 19.94
C GLY A 15 8.19 34.43 20.18
N SER A 16 7.14 33.75 20.63
CA SER A 16 7.04 32.29 20.58
C SER A 16 7.16 31.89 19.12
N ILE A 17 8.36 31.47 18.73
CA ILE A 17 8.63 30.91 17.40
C ILE A 17 8.01 29.51 17.41
N THR A 18 6.69 29.43 17.19
CA THR A 18 6.08 28.14 16.87
C THR A 18 6.65 27.72 15.52
N PRO A 19 7.29 26.54 15.40
CA PRO A 19 7.72 26.06 14.10
C PRO A 19 6.47 25.97 13.22
N PHE A 20 6.46 26.77 12.15
CA PHE A 20 5.43 26.70 11.13
C PHE A 20 5.51 25.31 10.49
N VAL A 21 4.48 24.50 10.74
CA VAL A 21 4.30 23.21 10.09
C VAL A 21 3.81 23.49 8.66
N ASN A 22 4.64 23.15 7.69
CA ASN A 22 4.20 23.02 6.31
C ASN A 22 3.42 21.70 6.19
N ALA A 23 2.09 21.78 6.18
CA ALA A 23 1.19 20.68 5.82
C ALA A 23 0.70 20.82 4.37
N GLU A 24 1.54 21.36 3.50
CA GLU A 24 1.31 21.34 2.07
C GLU A 24 1.63 19.92 1.57
N GLY A 25 0.61 19.06 1.51
CA GLY A 25 0.87 17.68 1.07
C GLY A 25 -0.20 16.63 1.33
N VAL A 26 -1.29 16.90 2.05
CA VAL A 26 -2.36 15.90 2.17
C VAL A 26 -3.26 15.98 0.93
N PRO A 27 -3.36 14.91 0.12
CA PRO A 27 -4.24 14.94 -1.04
C PRO A 27 -5.70 15.15 -0.63
N ALA A 28 -6.45 15.95 -1.40
CA ALA A 28 -7.83 16.30 -1.07
C ALA A 28 -8.76 15.08 -0.88
N TRP A 29 -8.50 13.98 -1.60
CA TRP A 29 -9.28 12.74 -1.48
C TRP A 29 -9.23 12.11 -0.09
N VAL A 30 -8.16 12.37 0.68
CA VAL A 30 -8.00 11.82 2.03
C VAL A 30 -9.07 12.35 2.99
N LYS A 31 -9.57 13.56 2.72
CA LYS A 31 -10.62 14.23 3.51
C LYS A 31 -11.97 13.51 3.42
N ASN A 32 -12.22 12.75 2.36
CA ASN A 32 -13.47 11.99 2.19
C ASN A 32 -13.62 10.93 3.28
N ASN A 33 -12.53 10.25 3.67
CA ASN A 33 -12.54 9.25 4.74
C ASN A 33 -12.91 9.86 6.10
N ALA A 34 -12.50 11.12 6.34
CA ALA A 34 -12.86 11.85 7.55
C ALA A 34 -14.33 12.26 7.56
N GLY A 35 -14.87 12.65 6.40
CA GLY A 35 -16.30 12.93 6.22
C GLY A 35 -17.16 11.68 6.46
N TRP A 36 -16.79 10.55 5.85
CA TRP A 36 -17.49 9.28 6.06
C TRP A 36 -17.48 8.81 7.51
N TRP A 37 -16.41 9.07 8.25
CA TRP A 37 -16.39 8.76 9.68
C TRP A 37 -17.27 9.72 10.48
N ALA A 38 -17.23 11.02 10.19
CA ALA A 38 -18.07 12.03 10.84
C ALA A 38 -19.57 11.71 10.68
N ASP A 39 -19.97 11.32 9.47
CA ASP A 39 -21.35 10.95 9.12
C ASP A 39 -21.75 9.55 9.63
N GLY A 40 -20.80 8.79 10.20
CA GLY A 40 -21.03 7.44 10.71
C GLY A 40 -21.15 6.36 9.62
N THR A 41 -20.75 6.66 8.39
CA THR A 41 -20.69 5.71 7.27
C THR A 41 -19.60 4.67 7.48
N ILE A 42 -18.47 5.04 8.07
CA ILE A 42 -17.42 4.11 8.52
C ILE A 42 -17.29 4.13 10.05
N SER A 43 -16.91 2.99 10.62
CA SER A 43 -16.68 2.81 12.04
C SER A 43 -15.40 3.50 12.52
N GLU A 44 -15.29 3.73 13.83
CA GLU A 44 -14.07 4.25 14.45
C GLU A 44 -12.85 3.36 14.17
N SER A 45 -13.01 2.04 14.18
CA SER A 45 -11.93 1.11 13.84
C SER A 45 -11.48 1.23 12.39
N GLU A 46 -12.41 1.37 11.44
CA GLU A 46 -12.08 1.55 10.03
C GLU A 46 -11.39 2.90 9.79
N PHE A 47 -11.86 3.96 10.46
CA PHE A 47 -11.21 5.26 10.39
C PHE A 47 -9.79 5.23 10.97
N ILE A 48 -9.58 4.60 12.14
CA ILE A 48 -8.24 4.44 12.73
C ILE A 48 -7.32 3.65 11.80
N GLN A 49 -7.79 2.54 11.23
CA GLN A 49 -7.03 1.74 10.27
C GLN A 49 -6.69 2.53 9.01
N GLY A 50 -7.63 3.33 8.50
CA GLY A 50 -7.41 4.23 7.38
C GLY A 50 -6.33 5.27 7.68
N ILE A 51 -6.39 5.94 8.84
CA ILE A 51 -5.35 6.90 9.27
C ILE A 51 -3.99 6.20 9.45
N GLN A 52 -3.95 5.01 10.06
CA GLN A 52 -2.73 4.22 10.17
C GLN A 52 -2.14 3.91 8.80
N PHE A 53 -2.97 3.50 7.84
CA PHE A 53 -2.56 3.25 6.46
C PHE A 53 -2.03 4.51 5.78
N LEU A 54 -2.74 5.65 5.90
CA LEU A 54 -2.33 6.92 5.30
C LEU A 54 -0.99 7.42 5.84
N ILE A 55 -0.75 7.20 7.13
CA ILE A 55 0.55 7.48 7.77
C ILE A 55 1.60 6.50 7.24
N LYS A 56 1.28 5.20 7.19
CA LYS A 56 2.15 4.11 6.72
C LYS A 56 2.64 4.32 5.29
N ASP A 57 1.75 4.70 4.37
CA ASP A 57 2.05 4.94 2.95
C ASP A 57 2.65 6.34 2.70
N GLY A 58 2.87 7.14 3.75
CA GLY A 58 3.49 8.47 3.64
C GLY A 58 2.59 9.54 3.01
N ILE A 59 1.28 9.28 2.96
CA ILE A 59 0.26 10.19 2.43
C ILE A 59 -0.07 11.28 3.46
N ILE A 60 -0.07 10.92 4.75
CA ILE A 60 -0.10 11.86 5.87
C ILE A 60 1.24 11.79 6.61
N VAL A 61 1.93 12.93 6.71
CA VAL A 61 3.17 13.05 7.47
C VAL A 61 2.85 13.60 8.85
N ILE A 62 3.13 12.82 9.89
CA ILE A 62 2.95 13.25 11.29
C ILE A 62 4.29 13.75 11.85
N PRO A 63 4.35 14.94 12.47
CA PRO A 63 5.54 15.40 13.16
C PRO A 63 6.01 14.41 14.24
N PRO A 64 7.31 14.38 14.60
CA PRO A 64 7.83 13.46 15.60
C PRO A 64 7.00 13.49 16.89
N THR A 65 6.47 12.35 17.28
CA THR A 65 5.54 12.23 18.42
C THR A 65 5.90 11.01 19.26
N THR A 66 6.06 11.21 20.57
CA THR A 66 6.31 10.14 21.55
C THR A 66 5.01 9.72 22.21
N VAL A 67 4.78 8.42 22.34
CA VAL A 67 3.62 7.88 23.08
C VAL A 67 3.80 8.13 24.57
N SER A 68 2.78 8.69 25.22
CA SER A 68 2.73 8.91 26.67
C SER A 68 2.55 7.59 27.42
N ALA A 69 3.04 7.53 28.66
CA ALA A 69 2.82 6.37 29.53
C ALA A 69 1.34 6.20 29.92
N GLU A 70 0.58 7.29 29.92
CA GLU A 70 -0.87 7.30 30.14
C GLU A 70 -1.60 7.01 28.83
N LYS A 71 -2.10 5.78 28.69
CA LYS A 71 -2.86 5.34 27.52
C LYS A 71 -4.34 5.68 27.70
N SER A 72 -4.92 6.34 26.73
CA SER A 72 -6.38 6.48 26.62
C SER A 72 -6.94 5.29 25.82
N GLN A 73 -8.12 4.83 26.20
CA GLN A 73 -8.68 3.56 25.72
C GLN A 73 -9.70 3.74 24.57
N SER A 74 -10.08 4.98 24.24
CA SER A 74 -11.03 5.29 23.18
C SER A 74 -10.72 6.64 22.51
N VAL A 75 -11.22 6.82 21.27
CA VAL A 75 -11.13 8.10 20.57
C VAL A 75 -12.05 9.11 21.26
N PRO A 76 -11.54 10.27 21.70
CA PRO A 76 -12.40 11.30 22.26
C PRO A 76 -13.43 11.83 21.23
N PRO A 77 -14.67 12.14 21.64
CA PRO A 77 -15.71 12.62 20.73
C PRO A 77 -15.35 13.87 19.91
N TRP A 78 -14.47 14.73 20.44
CA TRP A 78 -14.01 15.93 19.73
C TRP A 78 -13.26 15.61 18.44
N VAL A 79 -12.63 14.44 18.33
CA VAL A 79 -11.89 14.02 17.14
C VAL A 79 -12.85 13.79 15.97
N LYS A 80 -14.03 13.21 16.25
CA LYS A 80 -15.06 12.98 15.23
C LYS A 80 -15.60 14.29 14.67
N ASN A 81 -15.80 15.29 15.54
CA ASN A 81 -16.18 16.64 15.10
C ASN A 81 -15.07 17.30 14.27
N ASN A 82 -13.81 17.15 14.67
CA ASN A 82 -12.68 17.67 13.90
C ASN A 82 -12.51 16.98 12.55
N ALA A 83 -12.86 15.69 12.42
CA ALA A 83 -12.86 14.98 11.14
C ALA A 83 -13.91 15.55 10.18
N GLY A 84 -15.12 15.85 10.66
CA GLY A 84 -16.15 16.53 9.86
C GLY A 84 -15.70 17.93 9.43
N TRP A 85 -15.20 18.74 10.37
CA TRP A 85 -14.67 20.07 10.05
C TRP A 85 -13.48 20.05 9.11
N TRP A 86 -12.68 18.98 9.12
CA TRP A 86 -11.57 18.82 8.18
C TRP A 86 -12.07 18.45 6.78
N ALA A 87 -13.08 17.58 6.69
CA ALA A 87 -13.76 17.22 5.44
C ALA A 87 -14.39 18.44 4.75
N ASP A 88 -15.05 19.29 5.54
CA ASP A 88 -15.71 20.52 5.06
C ASP A 88 -14.73 21.68 4.80
N GLY A 89 -13.42 21.48 5.04
CA GLY A 89 -12.40 22.52 4.89
C GLY A 89 -12.46 23.64 5.94
N THR A 90 -13.24 23.46 7.01
CA THR A 90 -13.36 24.40 8.12
C THR A 90 -12.09 24.45 8.98
N ILE A 91 -11.38 23.32 9.11
CA ILE A 91 -10.03 23.28 9.70
C ILE A 91 -9.00 22.84 8.67
N THR A 92 -7.78 23.36 8.83
CA THR A 92 -6.62 23.06 7.97
C THR A 92 -6.07 21.66 8.20
N ASP A 93 -5.31 21.15 7.23
CA ASP A 93 -4.61 19.86 7.34
C ASP A 93 -3.69 19.84 8.56
N THR A 94 -2.97 20.94 8.83
CA THR A 94 -2.15 21.10 10.05
C THR A 94 -2.97 20.92 11.32
N GLN A 95 -4.14 21.56 11.41
CA GLN A 95 -5.00 21.48 12.60
C GLN A 95 -5.52 20.06 12.83
N PHE A 96 -5.90 19.36 11.76
CA PHE A 96 -6.33 17.98 11.84
C PHE A 96 -5.18 17.02 12.20
N ILE A 97 -4.02 17.18 11.55
CA ILE A 97 -2.80 16.41 11.82
C ILE A 97 -2.35 16.55 13.27
N ASN A 98 -2.45 17.75 13.87
CA ASN A 98 -2.16 17.94 15.30
C ASN A 98 -3.10 17.11 16.20
N GLY A 99 -4.35 16.93 15.80
CA GLY A 99 -5.30 16.03 16.47
C GLY A 99 -4.89 14.56 16.36
N ILE A 100 -4.45 14.10 15.18
CA ILE A 100 -3.94 12.73 14.98
C ILE A 100 -2.64 12.50 15.77
N GLN A 101 -1.74 13.49 15.79
CA GLN A 101 -0.55 13.50 16.62
C GLN A 101 -0.92 13.33 18.11
N HIS A 102 -1.95 14.02 18.60
CA HIS A 102 -2.43 13.84 19.96
C HIS A 102 -2.93 12.40 20.21
N LEU A 103 -3.64 11.79 19.27
CA LEU A 103 -4.12 10.41 19.40
C LEU A 103 -3.01 9.36 19.42
N ILE A 104 -1.94 9.59 18.66
CA ILE A 104 -0.73 8.76 18.73
C ILE A 104 -0.06 8.95 20.08
N LYS A 105 0.05 10.19 20.55
CA LYS A 105 0.62 10.52 21.87
C LYS A 105 -0.17 9.85 23.00
N THR A 106 -1.50 9.78 22.93
CA THR A 106 -2.33 9.13 23.95
C THR A 106 -2.47 7.61 23.76
N GLY A 107 -1.80 7.03 22.75
CA GLY A 107 -1.80 5.59 22.51
C GLY A 107 -3.11 5.03 21.94
N VAL A 108 -4.04 5.90 21.52
CA VAL A 108 -5.30 5.52 20.88
C VAL A 108 -5.03 5.01 19.47
N ILE A 109 -4.13 5.68 18.74
CA ILE A 109 -3.59 5.18 17.47
C ILE A 109 -2.23 4.54 17.75
N SER A 110 -2.17 3.22 17.65
CA SER A 110 -0.92 2.46 17.72
C SER A 110 -0.33 2.28 16.32
N LEU A 111 0.94 2.64 16.14
CA LEU A 111 1.68 2.35 14.90
C LEU A 111 2.47 1.03 14.97
N SER A 112 2.30 0.28 16.07
CA SER A 112 2.86 -1.06 16.27
C SER A 112 1.72 -2.06 16.38
N THR A 113 1.44 -2.80 15.31
CA THR A 113 0.50 -3.92 15.36
C THR A 113 1.28 -5.20 15.61
N SER A 114 1.32 -5.61 16.88
CA SER A 114 1.46 -7.01 17.27
C SER A 114 0.10 -7.69 17.11
N GLU A 115 0.02 -8.73 16.29
CA GLU A 115 -1.12 -9.62 16.22
C GLU A 115 -1.30 -10.37 17.55
N SER A 116 -2.55 -10.48 18.01
CA SER A 116 -2.93 -11.29 19.17
C SER A 116 -3.77 -12.50 18.72
N LYS A 117 -3.10 -13.64 18.62
CA LYS A 117 -3.49 -15.04 18.97
C LYS A 117 -4.95 -15.52 18.78
N SER A 118 -5.06 -16.64 18.05
CA SER A 118 -5.91 -17.79 18.40
C SER A 118 -5.12 -19.09 18.16
N PRO A 119 -5.32 -20.18 18.94
CA PRO A 119 -4.30 -21.20 19.18
C PRO A 119 -4.26 -22.36 18.18
N GLU A 120 -3.03 -22.82 18.07
CA GLU A 120 -2.44 -24.02 17.47
C GLU A 120 -3.20 -25.35 17.64
N SER A 121 -3.16 -26.18 16.60
CA SER A 121 -2.83 -27.61 16.73
C SER A 121 -2.29 -28.17 15.42
N ALA A 122 -0.97 -28.40 15.39
CA ALA A 122 -0.30 -29.27 14.42
C ALA A 122 -0.51 -30.75 14.80
N PRO A 123 -0.27 -31.68 13.86
CA PRO A 123 0.85 -32.60 14.09
C PRO A 123 1.84 -32.76 12.91
N LYS A 124 3.12 -32.94 13.28
CA LYS A 124 4.31 -33.34 12.49
C LYS A 124 4.06 -34.61 11.66
N THR A 125 4.77 -34.91 10.54
CA THR A 125 6.16 -35.44 10.54
C THR A 125 6.65 -35.73 9.09
N THR A 126 7.85 -35.23 8.77
CA THR A 126 8.99 -35.79 7.97
C THR A 126 8.78 -36.70 6.76
N SER A 127 9.39 -36.35 5.59
CA SER A 127 10.48 -37.12 4.95
C SER A 127 11.02 -36.48 3.66
N GLN A 128 12.28 -36.82 3.38
CA GLN A 128 13.26 -36.28 2.44
C GLN A 128 13.00 -36.59 0.96
N SER A 129 13.47 -35.70 0.05
CA SER A 129 14.32 -36.12 -1.08
C SER A 129 15.05 -34.96 -1.75
N LYS A 130 16.16 -35.33 -2.39
CA LYS A 130 17.36 -34.55 -2.74
C LYS A 130 17.42 -34.41 -4.28
N SER A 131 17.70 -33.20 -4.79
CA SER A 131 18.45 -32.77 -6.02
C SER A 131 18.35 -33.55 -7.35
N PRO A 132 18.62 -32.94 -8.55
CA PRO A 132 19.74 -32.03 -8.79
C PRO A 132 19.57 -30.84 -9.76
N GLU A 133 20.53 -29.94 -9.54
CA GLU A 133 21.01 -28.72 -10.16
C GLU A 133 21.36 -28.76 -11.67
N SER A 134 21.18 -27.62 -12.35
CA SER A 134 22.04 -27.06 -13.43
C SER A 134 21.57 -25.62 -13.69
N ALA A 135 22.36 -24.56 -13.87
CA ALA A 135 23.80 -24.31 -13.96
C ALA A 135 24.05 -22.82 -13.56
N PRO A 136 25.30 -22.39 -13.31
CA PRO A 136 25.62 -21.17 -12.57
C PRO A 136 25.69 -19.90 -13.43
N LYS A 137 25.11 -18.79 -12.93
CA LYS A 137 25.44 -17.42 -13.34
C LYS A 137 25.99 -16.62 -12.15
N THR A 138 27.33 -16.55 -12.15
CA THR A 138 28.18 -15.36 -11.97
C THR A 138 27.92 -14.40 -10.79
N THR A 139 28.81 -14.52 -9.80
CA THR A 139 29.39 -13.58 -8.81
C THR A 139 28.99 -12.09 -8.66
N SER A 140 28.21 -11.44 -9.53
CA SER A 140 27.68 -10.07 -9.30
C SER A 140 26.35 -10.06 -8.54
N ASP A 141 25.55 -11.09 -8.76
CA ASP A 141 24.15 -11.11 -8.32
C ASP A 141 24.06 -11.33 -6.80
N GLY A 142 24.90 -12.20 -6.26
CA GLY A 142 25.06 -12.36 -4.81
C GLY A 142 25.56 -11.09 -4.12
N SER A 143 26.42 -10.29 -4.77
CA SER A 143 26.95 -9.05 -4.20
C SER A 143 25.89 -7.95 -4.14
N ARG A 144 25.02 -7.86 -5.16
CA ARG A 144 23.93 -6.88 -5.20
C ARG A 144 22.84 -7.19 -4.17
N LEU A 145 22.44 -8.46 -4.06
CA LEU A 145 21.50 -8.89 -3.00
C LEU A 145 22.07 -8.65 -1.60
N ALA A 146 23.35 -8.97 -1.38
CA ALA A 146 24.02 -8.70 -0.11
C ALA A 146 24.03 -7.21 0.23
N GLY A 147 24.25 -6.33 -0.76
CA GLY A 147 24.16 -4.87 -0.58
C GLY A 147 22.77 -4.41 -0.16
N LEU A 148 21.72 -4.90 -0.84
CA LEU A 148 20.34 -4.59 -0.50
C LEU A 148 19.95 -5.09 0.90
N GLN A 149 20.41 -6.29 1.27
CA GLN A 149 20.19 -6.84 2.61
C GLN A 149 20.92 -6.04 3.68
N ALA A 150 22.14 -5.58 3.40
CA ALA A 150 22.88 -4.69 4.29
C ALA A 150 22.17 -3.33 4.46
N ASP A 151 21.57 -2.79 3.40
CA ASP A 151 20.78 -1.55 3.48
C ASP A 151 19.51 -1.74 4.31
N LEU A 152 18.84 -2.89 4.21
CA LEU A 152 17.74 -3.26 5.09
C LEU A 152 18.20 -3.37 6.56
N ASP A 153 19.39 -3.93 6.80
CA ASP A 153 19.94 -4.08 8.15
C ASP A 153 20.27 -2.73 8.80
N LYS A 154 20.75 -1.74 8.03
CA LYS A 154 20.99 -0.37 8.54
C LYS A 154 19.72 0.29 9.08
N CYS A 155 18.53 -0.12 8.63
CA CYS A 155 17.28 0.43 9.16
C CYS A 155 17.06 0.08 10.65
N LYS A 156 17.72 -0.95 11.19
CA LYS A 156 17.59 -1.38 12.60
C LYS A 156 18.08 -0.32 13.58
N ASP A 157 19.08 0.47 13.19
CA ASP A 157 19.71 1.50 14.00
C ASP A 157 18.88 2.80 14.06
N ILE A 158 17.79 2.88 13.29
CA ILE A 158 16.89 4.04 13.31
C ILE A 158 15.97 3.95 14.54
N PHE A 159 16.22 4.81 15.53
CA PHE A 159 15.45 4.84 16.77
C PHE A 159 13.98 5.25 16.56
N GLN A 160 13.72 6.24 15.70
CA GLN A 160 12.37 6.69 15.41
C GLN A 160 11.59 5.58 14.68
N SER A 161 10.55 5.05 15.32
CA SER A 161 9.74 3.93 14.82
C SER A 161 9.22 4.16 13.40
N TYR A 162 8.71 5.36 13.11
CA TYR A 162 8.20 5.71 11.79
C TYR A 162 9.28 5.76 10.71
N ALA A 163 10.39 6.47 10.96
CA ALA A 163 11.50 6.55 10.00
C ALA A 163 12.11 5.16 9.74
N ARG A 164 12.20 4.32 10.77
CA ARG A 164 12.60 2.92 10.65
C ARG A 164 11.61 2.12 9.81
N TYR A 165 10.31 2.27 10.07
CA TYR A 165 9.27 1.62 9.28
C TYR A 165 9.40 1.98 7.79
N THR A 166 9.47 3.27 7.45
CA THR A 166 9.62 3.73 6.06
C THR A 166 10.94 3.26 5.43
N CYS A 167 12.04 3.21 6.21
CA CYS A 167 13.31 2.65 5.75
C CYS A 167 13.17 1.17 5.41
N VAL A 168 12.62 0.38 6.34
CA VAL A 168 12.41 -1.06 6.18
C VAL A 168 11.52 -1.35 4.97
N ASP A 169 10.44 -0.60 4.80
CA ASP A 169 9.50 -0.76 3.69
C ASP A 169 10.18 -0.51 2.33
N LYS A 170 10.90 0.61 2.20
CA LYS A 170 11.66 0.94 0.98
C LYS A 170 12.76 -0.08 0.70
N ALA A 171 13.49 -0.54 1.72
CA ALA A 171 14.56 -1.51 1.55
C ALA A 171 14.01 -2.89 1.14
N LYS A 172 12.91 -3.34 1.76
CA LYS A 172 12.20 -4.56 1.36
C LYS A 172 11.70 -4.46 -0.08
N LEU A 173 11.11 -3.34 -0.48
CA LEU A 173 10.66 -3.13 -1.86
C LEU A 173 11.81 -3.29 -2.85
N LYS A 174 13.01 -2.79 -2.53
CA LYS A 174 14.19 -2.96 -3.40
C LYS A 174 14.69 -4.40 -3.46
N ILE A 175 14.61 -5.16 -2.37
CA ILE A 175 14.90 -6.60 -2.37
C ILE A 175 13.87 -7.34 -3.24
N THR A 176 12.58 -7.03 -3.06
CA THR A 176 11.51 -7.59 -3.89
C THR A 176 11.71 -7.27 -5.37
N GLU A 177 12.00 -6.01 -5.73
CA GLU A 177 12.35 -5.61 -7.10
C GLU A 177 13.47 -6.51 -7.67
N TYR A 178 14.55 -6.68 -6.91
CA TYR A 178 15.67 -7.53 -7.30
C TYR A 178 15.25 -8.99 -7.53
N GLU A 179 14.47 -9.57 -6.62
CA GLU A 179 14.00 -10.96 -6.76
C GLU A 179 13.17 -11.17 -8.04
N TYR A 180 12.24 -10.25 -8.34
CA TYR A 180 11.46 -10.29 -9.58
C TYR A 180 12.36 -10.13 -10.81
N GLU A 181 13.35 -9.23 -10.78
CA GLU A 181 14.31 -9.08 -11.88
C GLU A 181 15.09 -10.38 -12.18
N GLN A 182 15.31 -11.24 -11.17
CA GLN A 182 16.02 -12.52 -11.34
C GLN A 182 15.11 -13.65 -11.84
N LYS A 183 13.88 -13.73 -11.34
CA LYS A 183 13.01 -14.91 -11.51
C LYS A 183 11.87 -14.75 -12.52
N SER A 184 11.69 -13.55 -13.08
CA SER A 184 10.51 -13.22 -13.88
C SER A 184 10.80 -12.94 -15.35
N THR A 185 9.82 -13.23 -16.19
CA THR A 185 9.80 -12.78 -17.58
C THR A 185 9.38 -11.32 -17.63
N GLN A 186 10.08 -10.51 -18.41
CA GLN A 186 9.83 -9.07 -18.53
C GLN A 186 8.93 -8.76 -19.73
N TYR A 187 7.92 -7.92 -19.50
CA TYR A 187 7.02 -7.42 -20.53
C TYR A 187 7.02 -5.89 -20.48
N VAL A 188 7.58 -5.26 -21.52
CA VAL A 188 7.59 -3.80 -21.65
C VAL A 188 6.26 -3.37 -22.27
N VAL A 189 5.53 -2.52 -21.58
CA VAL A 189 4.21 -2.02 -21.97
C VAL A 189 4.26 -0.50 -21.86
N GLY A 190 4.38 0.20 -22.98
CA GLY A 190 4.52 1.65 -22.97
C GLY A 190 5.66 2.14 -22.06
N SER A 191 5.30 2.90 -21.02
CA SER A 191 6.22 3.46 -20.03
C SER A 191 6.48 2.58 -18.80
N ALA A 192 5.84 1.41 -18.71
CA ALA A 192 6.02 0.49 -17.60
C ALA A 192 6.62 -0.85 -18.05
N THR A 193 7.34 -1.49 -17.15
CA THR A 193 7.82 -2.87 -17.32
C THR A 193 7.18 -3.75 -16.26
N TYR A 194 6.55 -4.82 -16.72
CA TYR A 194 5.95 -5.85 -15.88
C TYR A 194 6.91 -7.03 -15.76
N TYR A 195 7.05 -7.57 -14.55
CA TYR A 195 7.88 -8.71 -14.21
C TYR A 195 6.97 -9.83 -13.72
N PHE A 196 6.72 -10.80 -14.59
CA PHE A 196 5.80 -11.92 -14.32
C PHE A 196 6.58 -13.21 -14.04
N PRO A 197 6.56 -13.75 -12.80
CA PRO A 197 7.24 -14.98 -12.42
C PRO A 197 6.53 -16.25 -12.90
N GLY A 198 5.25 -16.15 -13.28
CA GLY A 198 4.41 -17.28 -13.64
C GLY A 198 3.04 -17.20 -12.95
N ALA A 199 2.06 -17.92 -13.49
CA ALA A 199 0.75 -18.04 -12.87
C ALA A 199 0.79 -19.07 -11.74
N GLU A 200 0.12 -18.76 -10.63
CA GLU A 200 -0.18 -19.75 -9.60
C GLU A 200 -1.58 -20.30 -9.89
N PHE A 201 -1.69 -21.61 -10.16
CA PHE A 201 -2.93 -22.24 -10.55
C PHE A 201 -3.17 -23.50 -9.74
N GLU A 202 -4.38 -23.63 -9.19
CA GLU A 202 -4.81 -24.82 -8.46
C GLU A 202 -6.27 -25.15 -8.71
N ILE A 203 -6.62 -26.43 -8.56
CA ILE A 203 -8.00 -26.90 -8.54
C ILE A 203 -8.31 -27.31 -7.10
N SER A 204 -9.28 -26.62 -6.48
CA SER A 204 -9.69 -26.91 -5.11
C SER A 204 -10.28 -28.33 -4.98
N PRO A 205 -10.40 -28.88 -3.76
CA PRO A 205 -11.07 -30.16 -3.53
C PRO A 205 -12.54 -30.20 -3.99
N THR A 206 -13.18 -29.03 -4.12
CA THR A 206 -14.55 -28.91 -4.64
C THR A 206 -14.60 -28.81 -6.17
N GLY A 207 -13.46 -28.96 -6.86
CA GLY A 207 -13.34 -28.89 -8.32
C GLY A 207 -13.29 -27.46 -8.86
N GLN A 208 -13.02 -26.47 -8.01
CA GLN A 208 -12.98 -25.08 -8.42
C GLN A 208 -11.58 -24.66 -8.84
N ALA A 209 -11.45 -24.18 -10.07
CA ALA A 209 -10.24 -23.56 -10.59
C ALA A 209 -9.99 -22.20 -9.90
N LEU A 210 -8.81 -22.04 -9.32
CA LEU A 210 -8.31 -20.81 -8.73
C LEU A 210 -7.02 -20.41 -9.45
N LEU A 211 -7.01 -19.22 -10.02
CA LEU A 211 -5.87 -18.68 -10.74
C LEU A 211 -5.44 -17.37 -10.06
N THR A 212 -4.20 -17.33 -9.60
CA THR A 212 -3.58 -16.14 -9.00
C THR A 212 -2.50 -15.61 -9.93
N ILE A 213 -2.65 -14.36 -10.31
CA ILE A 213 -1.68 -13.58 -11.08
C ILE A 213 -1.02 -12.60 -10.11
N LYS A 214 0.25 -12.84 -9.82
CA LYS A 214 1.05 -11.98 -8.96
C LYS A 214 2.27 -11.48 -9.73
N MET A 215 2.42 -10.16 -9.84
CA MET A 215 3.52 -9.57 -10.60
C MET A 215 3.97 -8.23 -10.05
N LEU A 216 5.20 -7.84 -10.38
CA LEU A 216 5.75 -6.52 -10.12
C LEU A 216 5.62 -5.67 -11.38
N VAL A 217 5.21 -4.42 -11.24
CA VAL A 217 5.24 -3.41 -12.29
C VAL A 217 6.14 -2.25 -11.87
N LYS A 218 6.95 -1.75 -12.80
CA LYS A 218 7.89 -0.64 -12.57
C LYS A 218 7.73 0.43 -13.64
N ASN A 219 7.72 1.69 -13.24
CA ASN A 219 7.79 2.80 -14.18
C ASN A 219 9.24 2.98 -14.64
N THR A 220 9.57 2.41 -15.80
CA THR A 220 10.92 2.35 -16.38
C THR A 220 11.12 3.33 -17.53
N GLY A 221 10.03 3.73 -18.20
CA GLY A 221 10.08 4.46 -19.46
C GLY A 221 9.58 5.91 -19.40
N SER A 222 9.14 6.41 -18.25
CA SER A 222 8.58 7.76 -18.11
C SER A 222 9.23 8.57 -16.98
N THR A 223 9.46 9.85 -17.23
CA THR A 223 9.83 10.86 -16.21
C THR A 223 8.63 11.41 -15.44
N ASN A 224 7.42 11.06 -15.87
CA ASN A 224 6.16 11.38 -15.20
C ASN A 224 5.57 10.15 -14.50
N ASN A 225 4.61 10.39 -13.60
CA ASN A 225 3.84 9.34 -12.96
C ASN A 225 3.06 8.52 -14.00
N VAL A 226 3.02 7.20 -13.81
CA VAL A 226 2.24 6.26 -14.62
C VAL A 226 1.16 5.66 -13.72
N SER A 227 -0.08 5.66 -14.18
CA SER A 227 -1.20 5.08 -13.46
C SER A 227 -1.70 3.83 -14.17
N LEU A 228 -1.84 2.75 -13.41
CA LEU A 228 -2.52 1.52 -13.81
C LEU A 228 -3.97 1.60 -13.34
N PHE A 229 -4.93 1.14 -14.13
CA PHE A 229 -6.36 1.30 -13.83
C PHE A 229 -7.13 -0.02 -13.75
N CYS A 230 -7.85 -0.19 -12.65
CA CYS A 230 -8.76 -1.28 -12.39
C CYS A 230 -9.79 -0.88 -11.32
N THR A 231 -10.82 -0.12 -11.69
CA THR A 231 -11.81 0.45 -10.76
C THR A 231 -12.96 -0.51 -10.43
N GLY A 232 -13.09 -1.60 -11.18
CA GLY A 232 -14.07 -2.66 -10.94
C GLY A 232 -13.95 -3.77 -11.99
N PRO A 233 -14.61 -4.93 -11.82
CA PRO A 233 -14.52 -6.04 -12.76
C PRO A 233 -14.89 -5.67 -14.21
N THR A 234 -15.82 -4.73 -14.39
CA THR A 234 -16.24 -4.22 -15.71
C THR A 234 -15.37 -3.08 -16.26
N ILE A 235 -14.58 -2.43 -15.41
CA ILE A 235 -13.76 -1.26 -15.74
C ILE A 235 -12.35 -1.55 -15.23
N CYS A 236 -11.72 -2.55 -15.85
CA CYS A 236 -10.37 -2.97 -15.53
C CYS A 236 -9.58 -3.21 -16.81
N ASN A 237 -8.35 -2.72 -16.84
CA ASN A 237 -7.45 -2.87 -17.98
C ASN A 237 -6.76 -4.23 -18.00
N TYR A 238 -7.22 -5.17 -17.18
CA TYR A 238 -6.65 -6.48 -16.95
C TYR A 238 -7.73 -7.55 -16.99
N ASP A 239 -7.50 -8.59 -17.78
CA ASP A 239 -8.37 -9.76 -17.85
C ASP A 239 -7.59 -11.02 -18.24
N VAL A 240 -8.23 -12.17 -18.05
CA VAL A 240 -7.75 -13.45 -18.57
C VAL A 240 -8.63 -13.85 -19.75
N TRP A 241 -8.02 -14.31 -20.83
CA TRP A 241 -8.73 -14.71 -22.04
C TRP A 241 -8.23 -16.07 -22.53
N ASN A 242 -9.15 -16.93 -23.00
CA ASN A 242 -8.83 -18.29 -23.47
C ASN A 242 -9.07 -18.48 -24.98
N GLY A 243 -9.15 -17.39 -25.75
CA GLY A 243 -9.55 -17.43 -27.16
C GLY A 243 -11.05 -17.24 -27.40
N LYS A 244 -11.89 -17.47 -26.38
CA LYS A 244 -13.36 -17.43 -26.49
C LYS A 244 -14.02 -16.57 -25.42
N ASP A 245 -13.75 -16.88 -24.17
CA ASP A 245 -14.34 -16.26 -22.99
C ASP A 245 -13.33 -15.31 -22.34
N VAL A 246 -13.84 -14.17 -21.85
CA VAL A 246 -13.09 -13.20 -21.07
C VAL A 246 -13.44 -13.40 -19.60
N PHE A 247 -12.41 -13.48 -18.76
CA PHE A 247 -12.53 -13.67 -17.33
C PHE A 247 -12.00 -12.44 -16.60
N HIS A 248 -12.84 -11.85 -15.77
CA HIS A 248 -12.50 -10.77 -14.85
C HIS A 248 -12.10 -11.32 -13.48
N TYR A 249 -11.29 -10.55 -12.77
CA TYR A 249 -10.83 -10.91 -11.44
C TYR A 249 -12.00 -11.03 -10.46
N SER A 250 -11.83 -11.89 -9.45
CA SER A 250 -12.67 -11.98 -8.25
C SER A 250 -12.10 -11.11 -7.12
N THR A 251 -10.79 -10.99 -6.98
CA THR A 251 -10.15 -10.11 -5.99
C THR A 251 -8.88 -9.49 -6.55
N ASN A 252 -8.54 -8.27 -6.14
CA ASN A 252 -7.28 -7.61 -6.48
C ASN A 252 -6.84 -6.61 -5.39
N ASP A 253 -5.61 -6.10 -5.53
CA ASP A 253 -5.00 -5.16 -4.57
C ASP A 253 -5.11 -3.66 -4.96
N PHE A 254 -5.94 -3.31 -5.96
CA PHE A 254 -6.15 -1.93 -6.43
C PHE A 254 -7.13 -1.19 -5.50
N THR A 255 -6.66 -0.80 -4.33
CA THR A 255 -7.47 -0.21 -3.25
C THR A 255 -8.30 1.01 -3.66
N ASN A 256 -7.79 1.85 -4.57
CA ASN A 256 -8.46 3.05 -5.06
C ASN A 256 -8.86 2.95 -6.54
N GLY A 257 -8.91 1.73 -7.07
CA GLY A 257 -9.17 1.48 -8.47
C GLY A 257 -8.01 1.86 -9.41
N ASN A 258 -6.89 2.32 -8.87
CA ASN A 258 -5.67 2.59 -9.60
C ASN A 258 -4.41 2.35 -8.75
N ILE A 259 -3.29 2.11 -9.43
CA ILE A 259 -1.95 2.07 -8.84
C ILE A 259 -1.11 3.15 -9.52
N VAL A 260 -0.58 4.10 -8.75
CA VAL A 260 0.27 5.18 -9.26
C VAL A 260 1.74 4.85 -9.03
N LEU A 261 2.51 4.84 -10.11
CA LEU A 261 3.95 4.61 -10.12
C LEU A 261 4.68 5.90 -10.44
N THR A 262 5.38 6.45 -9.45
CA THR A 262 6.34 7.54 -9.68
C THR A 262 7.55 7.02 -10.47
N PRO A 263 8.29 7.90 -11.18
CA PRO A 263 9.44 7.50 -11.99
C PRO A 263 10.44 6.63 -11.25
N GLY A 264 10.80 5.48 -11.83
CA GLY A 264 11.78 4.54 -11.27
C GLY A 264 11.27 3.68 -10.11
N ASN A 265 10.04 3.88 -9.63
CA ASN A 265 9.45 3.08 -8.56
C ASN A 265 8.63 1.91 -9.11
N ALA A 266 8.56 0.86 -8.30
CA ALA A 266 7.83 -0.36 -8.58
C ALA A 266 6.76 -0.62 -7.53
N ARG A 267 5.74 -1.38 -7.92
CA ARG A 267 4.72 -1.93 -7.01
C ARG A 267 4.42 -3.37 -7.43
N GLU A 268 4.20 -4.20 -6.42
CA GLU A 268 3.61 -5.52 -6.60
C GLU A 268 2.09 -5.38 -6.61
N PHE A 269 1.41 -6.16 -7.44
CA PHE A 269 -0.04 -6.33 -7.36
C PHE A 269 -0.42 -7.80 -7.59
N THR A 270 -1.52 -8.18 -6.97
CA THR A 270 -2.13 -9.51 -7.11
C THR A 270 -3.52 -9.38 -7.70
N MET A 271 -3.89 -10.30 -8.57
CA MET A 271 -5.26 -10.49 -9.06
C MET A 271 -5.61 -11.97 -9.00
N LEU A 272 -6.78 -12.29 -8.48
CA LEU A 272 -7.30 -13.64 -8.35
C LEU A 272 -8.48 -13.82 -9.29
N PHE A 273 -8.56 -14.96 -9.97
CA PHE A 273 -9.62 -15.33 -10.90
C PHE A 273 -10.28 -16.64 -10.43
N GLY A 274 -11.60 -16.60 -10.29
CA GLY A 274 -12.34 -17.61 -9.50
C GLY A 274 -12.18 -17.38 -7.99
N PRO A 275 -13.07 -17.89 -7.12
CA PRO A 275 -14.45 -18.29 -7.40
C PRO A 275 -15.28 -17.14 -8.01
N MET A 276 -16.48 -17.46 -8.53
CA MET A 276 -17.43 -16.41 -8.88
C MET A 276 -17.92 -15.74 -7.60
N ILE A 277 -17.87 -14.42 -7.57
CA ILE A 277 -18.44 -13.60 -6.51
C ILE A 277 -19.72 -12.94 -7.03
N PRO A 278 -20.70 -12.61 -6.19
CA PRO A 278 -21.95 -11.99 -6.63
C PRO A 278 -21.79 -10.48 -6.86
N ILE A 279 -20.78 -10.07 -7.66
CA ILE A 279 -20.52 -8.67 -8.02
C ILE A 279 -20.86 -8.46 -9.50
N PRO A 280 -21.56 -7.36 -9.87
CA PRO A 280 -21.85 -7.04 -11.26
C PRO A 280 -20.59 -7.07 -12.15
N GLY A 281 -20.65 -7.85 -13.22
CA GLY A 281 -19.57 -8.00 -14.20
C GLY A 281 -18.42 -8.92 -13.78
N SER A 282 -18.48 -9.53 -12.61
CA SER A 282 -17.61 -10.67 -12.32
C SER A 282 -17.99 -11.87 -13.19
N THR A 283 -17.00 -12.69 -13.51
CA THR A 283 -17.17 -13.90 -14.32
C THR A 283 -16.65 -15.09 -13.53
N LYS A 284 -17.31 -16.24 -13.66
CA LYS A 284 -16.75 -17.49 -13.16
C LYS A 284 -15.56 -17.88 -14.03
N PHE A 285 -14.39 -18.07 -13.42
CA PHE A 285 -13.27 -18.72 -14.09
C PHE A 285 -13.57 -20.21 -14.26
N ILE A 286 -13.72 -20.64 -15.51
CA ILE A 286 -13.97 -22.04 -15.87
C ILE A 286 -12.73 -22.53 -16.62
N TYR A 287 -11.96 -23.40 -15.98
CA TYR A 287 -10.78 -24.00 -16.57
C TYR A 287 -11.16 -25.10 -17.55
N ASP A 288 -10.57 -25.06 -18.74
CA ASP A 288 -10.64 -26.05 -19.80
C ASP A 288 -9.18 -26.43 -20.15
N PRO A 289 -8.74 -27.65 -19.84
CA PRO A 289 -7.36 -28.08 -20.09
C PRO A 289 -7.01 -28.20 -21.59
N ALA A 290 -7.99 -28.10 -22.49
CA ALA A 290 -7.76 -28.05 -23.94
C ALA A 290 -7.52 -26.62 -24.46
N LYS A 291 -7.47 -25.61 -23.58
CA LYS A 291 -7.31 -24.20 -23.94
C LYS A 291 -6.03 -23.61 -23.39
N ASP A 292 -5.42 -22.77 -24.20
CA ASP A 292 -4.40 -21.83 -23.75
C ASP A 292 -5.06 -20.61 -23.13
N TYR A 293 -4.42 -20.08 -22.09
CA TYR A 293 -4.87 -18.89 -21.38
C TYR A 293 -3.81 -17.80 -21.46
N VAL A 294 -4.26 -16.57 -21.65
CA VAL A 294 -3.40 -15.39 -21.63
C VAL A 294 -3.95 -14.35 -20.65
N PHE A 295 -3.06 -13.65 -19.97
CA PHE A 295 -3.37 -12.44 -19.22
C PHE A 295 -3.13 -11.23 -20.11
N ARG A 296 -4.16 -10.40 -20.29
CA ARG A 296 -4.13 -9.24 -21.17
C ARG A 296 -3.99 -7.97 -20.34
N ILE A 297 -3.12 -7.09 -20.80
CA ILE A 297 -2.94 -5.73 -20.27
C ILE A 297 -3.37 -4.78 -21.38
N SER A 298 -4.27 -3.85 -21.07
CA SER A 298 -4.84 -2.88 -22.03
C SER A 298 -4.89 -1.48 -21.43
N GLU A 299 -3.72 -0.95 -21.07
CA GLU A 299 -3.61 0.40 -20.52
C GLU A 299 -3.62 1.47 -21.63
N PRO A 300 -4.02 2.73 -21.36
CA PRO A 300 -4.05 3.78 -22.38
C PRO A 300 -2.69 4.07 -23.04
N TRP A 301 -1.61 3.72 -22.36
CA TRP A 301 -0.22 3.94 -22.78
C TRP A 301 0.44 2.68 -23.34
N GLY A 302 -0.24 1.53 -23.38
CA GLY A 302 0.28 0.32 -24.00
C GLY A 302 -0.51 -0.95 -23.66
N SER A 303 -0.31 -1.99 -24.47
CA SER A 303 -0.93 -3.30 -24.26
C SER A 303 0.07 -4.44 -24.34
N ALA A 304 -0.26 -5.56 -23.69
CA ALA A 304 0.48 -6.81 -23.76
C ALA A 304 -0.43 -8.02 -23.60
N THR A 305 0.03 -9.16 -24.11
CA THR A 305 -0.61 -10.46 -23.94
C THR A 305 0.43 -11.43 -23.38
N ILE A 306 0.19 -11.89 -22.15
CA ILE A 306 1.13 -12.71 -21.38
C ILE A 306 0.60 -14.15 -21.36
N PRO A 307 1.30 -15.13 -21.93
CA PRO A 307 0.90 -16.53 -21.84
C PRO A 307 0.98 -17.04 -20.40
N LEU A 308 -0.08 -17.72 -19.94
CA LEU A 308 -0.18 -18.21 -18.57
C LEU A 308 0.33 -19.63 -18.38
N ASN A 309 0.36 -20.43 -19.45
CA ASN A 309 0.84 -21.82 -19.44
C ASN A 309 0.26 -22.64 -18.27
N LEU A 310 -1.07 -22.63 -18.12
CA LEU A 310 -1.77 -23.40 -17.09
C LEU A 310 -1.66 -24.89 -17.44
N GLN A 311 -0.91 -25.65 -16.65
CA GLN A 311 -0.74 -27.10 -16.79
C GLN A 311 -1.09 -27.80 -15.48
#